data_AF-A0A7W2RI50-F1
#
_entry.id   AF-A0A7W2RI50-F1
#
_cell.length_a   1.000
_cell.length_b   1.000
_cell.length_c   1.000
_cell.angle_alpha   90.00
_cell.angle_beta   90.00
_cell.angle_gamma   90.00
#
_symmetry.space_group_name_H-M   'P 1'
#
loop_
_entity.id
_entity.type
_entity.pdbx_description
1 polymer ?
#
loop_
_entity_poly.entity_id
_entity_poly.type
_entity_poly.pdbx_seq_one_letter_code
_entity_poly.pdbx_strand_id
1 'polypeptide(L)'
;MKSNKKSILISLFILIFSLPVLADMFTPSPLCSKPYKPYEFTEQYQVDSFNNDVQRYKRCIQDFVDEQNNAVRKHEQAADNAIDEWNSFLRLELN
;
A
#
# COMPACT_ATOMS: atom_id res chain seq x y z
N MET A 1 34.70 13.51 -32.58
CA MET A 1 33.37 13.73 -31.98
C MET A 1 33.55 14.47 -30.66
N LYS A 2 33.21 15.76 -30.59
CA LYS A 2 33.54 16.64 -29.44
C LYS A 2 32.48 16.42 -28.35
N SER A 3 32.77 15.56 -27.38
CA SER A 3 31.83 15.26 -26.30
C SER A 3 31.69 16.46 -25.37
N ASN A 4 30.50 17.06 -25.32
CA ASN A 4 30.20 18.20 -24.46
C ASN A 4 30.07 17.71 -23.02
N LYS A 5 31.02 18.09 -22.16
CA LYS A 5 31.05 17.73 -20.73
C LYS A 5 29.73 18.03 -20.00
N LYS A 6 28.98 19.04 -20.46
CA LYS A 6 27.61 19.36 -19.98
C LYS A 6 26.60 18.25 -20.31
N SER A 7 26.69 17.65 -21.49
CA SER A 7 25.83 16.53 -21.91
C SER A 7 26.11 15.27 -21.10
N ILE A 8 27.38 15.01 -20.77
CA ILE A 8 27.78 13.88 -19.89
C ILE A 8 27.19 14.04 -18.49
N LEU A 9 27.24 15.26 -17.92
CA LEU A 9 26.70 15.53 -16.59
C LEU A 9 25.17 15.36 -16.53
N ILE A 10 24.45 15.76 -17.59
CA ILE A 10 22.99 15.58 -17.69
C ILE A 10 22.64 14.09 -17.78
N SER A 11 23.36 13.33 -18.63
CA SER A 11 23.15 11.88 -18.76
C SER A 11 23.45 11.13 -17.46
N LEU A 12 24.44 11.55 -16.69
CA LEU A 12 24.77 10.96 -15.40
C LEU A 12 23.69 11.25 -14.33
N PHE A 13 23.06 12.43 -14.39
CA PHE A 13 22.00 12.81 -13.46
C PHE A 13 20.72 11.99 -13.65
N ILE A 14 20.35 11.68 -14.91
CA ILE A 14 19.16 10.86 -15.22
C ILE A 14 19.31 9.42 -14.69
N LEU A 15 20.53 8.88 -14.70
CA LEU A 15 20.84 7.52 -14.22
C LEU A 15 20.78 7.38 -12.69
N ILE A 16 20.84 8.49 -11.93
CA ILE A 16 20.78 8.47 -10.45
C ILE A 16 19.32 8.41 -9.97
N PHE A 17 18.35 8.85 -10.79
CA PHE A 17 16.93 8.86 -10.44
C PHE A 17 16.16 7.61 -10.86
N SER A 18 16.79 6.65 -11.54
CA SER A 18 16.18 5.35 -11.83
C SER A 18 16.29 4.41 -10.62
N LEU A 19 15.64 4.77 -9.51
CA LEU A 19 15.37 3.80 -8.45
C LEU A 19 14.26 2.87 -8.95
N PRO A 20 14.48 1.55 -9.02
CA PRO A 20 13.39 0.62 -9.29
C PRO A 20 12.35 0.77 -8.18
N VAL A 21 11.13 1.13 -8.55
CA VAL A 21 10.00 1.22 -7.62
C VAL A 21 9.59 -0.22 -7.25
N LEU A 22 10.15 -0.72 -6.15
CA LEU A 22 9.89 -2.06 -5.61
C LEU A 22 8.62 -2.04 -4.73
N ALA A 23 7.52 -1.51 -5.27
CA ALA A 23 6.28 -1.31 -4.50
C ALA A 23 5.66 -2.62 -3.99
N ASP A 24 6.03 -3.77 -4.57
CA ASP A 24 5.38 -5.07 -4.32
C ASP A 24 6.32 -6.10 -3.64
N MET A 25 7.47 -5.67 -3.13
CA MET A 25 8.40 -6.57 -2.44
C MET A 25 8.04 -6.83 -0.97
N PHE A 26 7.17 -6.01 -0.38
CA PHE A 26 6.83 -6.09 1.04
C PHE A 26 5.33 -6.16 1.24
N THR A 27 4.87 -7.19 1.95
CA THR A 27 3.49 -7.26 2.39
C THR A 27 3.28 -6.28 3.55
N PRO A 28 2.33 -5.34 3.44
CA PRO A 28 2.07 -4.40 4.52
C PRO A 28 1.59 -5.12 5.77
N SER A 29 1.92 -4.56 6.93
CA SER A 29 1.49 -5.07 8.23
C SER A 29 0.79 -3.98 9.03
N PRO A 30 -0.24 -4.30 9.83
CA PRO A 30 -0.93 -3.30 10.63
C PRO A 30 -0.03 -2.72 11.72
N LEU A 31 0.11 -1.40 11.74
CA LEU A 31 0.84 -0.66 12.79
C LEU A 31 -0.09 -0.39 14.00
N CYS A 32 -0.62 -1.46 14.59
CA CYS A 32 -1.58 -1.39 15.69
C CYS A 32 -0.98 -1.83 17.03
N SER A 33 -1.25 -1.06 18.09
CA SER A 33 -0.82 -1.39 19.45
C SER A 33 -1.74 -2.43 20.08
N LYS A 34 -1.27 -3.67 20.17
CA LYS A 34 -1.98 -4.75 20.85
C LYS A 34 -2.07 -4.46 22.36
N PRO A 35 -3.26 -4.53 22.99
CA PRO A 35 -3.42 -4.29 24.41
C PRO A 35 -2.78 -5.42 25.23
N TYR A 36 -2.19 -5.08 26.37
CA TYR A 36 -1.65 -6.04 27.32
C TYR A 36 -2.72 -6.44 28.34
N LYS A 37 -2.97 -7.74 28.47
CA LYS A 37 -3.87 -8.27 29.50
C LYS A 37 -3.04 -8.61 30.75
N PRO A 38 -3.36 -8.02 31.92
CA PRO A 38 -2.70 -8.42 33.17
C PRO A 38 -3.08 -9.86 33.56
N TYR A 39 -2.29 -10.47 34.43
CA TYR A 39 -2.56 -11.82 34.96
C TYR A 39 -3.93 -11.88 35.66
N GLU A 40 -4.23 -10.85 36.44
CA GLU A 40 -5.50 -10.67 37.15
C GLU A 40 -5.87 -9.18 37.13
N PHE A 41 -7.17 -8.89 37.14
CA PHE A 41 -7.69 -7.55 37.36
C PHE A 41 -8.07 -7.42 38.83
N THR A 42 -7.53 -6.43 39.53
CA THR A 42 -7.82 -6.20 40.95
C THR A 42 -8.97 -5.22 41.16
N GLU A 43 -9.32 -4.44 40.14
CA GLU A 43 -10.27 -3.33 40.23
C GLU A 43 -11.08 -3.19 38.93
N GLN A 44 -12.34 -2.76 39.03
CA GLN A 44 -13.24 -2.63 37.86
C GLN A 44 -12.72 -1.65 36.81
N TYR A 45 -12.08 -0.54 37.23
CA TYR A 45 -11.54 0.44 36.29
C TYR A 45 -10.47 -0.16 35.35
N GLN A 46 -9.75 -1.19 35.80
CA GLN A 46 -8.74 -1.88 34.98
C GLN A 46 -9.40 -2.70 33.88
N VAL A 47 -10.53 -3.35 34.20
CA VAL A 47 -11.35 -4.09 33.23
C VAL A 47 -11.89 -3.13 32.18
N ASP A 48 -12.44 -2.00 32.61
CA ASP A 48 -13.02 -1.00 31.72
C ASP A 48 -11.94 -0.39 30.81
N SER A 49 -10.76 -0.07 31.37
CA SER A 49 -9.61 0.40 30.60
C SER A 49 -9.16 -0.63 29.56
N PHE A 50 -8.98 -1.89 29.95
CA PHE A 50 -8.57 -2.95 29.04
C PHE A 50 -9.59 -3.15 27.90
N ASN A 51 -10.88 -3.13 28.21
CA ASN A 51 -11.95 -3.24 27.21
C ASN A 51 -11.92 -2.08 26.21
N ASN A 52 -11.70 -0.86 26.69
CA ASN A 52 -11.53 0.30 25.81
C ASN A 52 -10.31 0.15 24.89
N ASP A 53 -9.20 -0.36 25.40
CA ASP A 53 -7.99 -0.61 24.62
C ASP A 53 -8.21 -1.69 23.56
N VAL A 54 -8.94 -2.76 23.90
CA VAL A 54 -9.37 -3.80 22.95
C VAL A 54 -10.22 -3.21 21.83
N GLN A 55 -11.17 -2.32 22.13
CA GLN A 55 -11.98 -1.66 21.10
C GLN A 55 -11.13 -0.75 20.20
N ARG A 56 -10.14 -0.04 20.76
CA ARG A 56 -9.20 0.75 19.94
C ARG A 56 -8.36 -0.14 19.02
N TYR A 57 -7.84 -1.24 19.53
CA TYR A 57 -7.06 -2.19 18.73
C TYR A 57 -7.90 -2.82 17.61
N LYS A 58 -9.14 -3.22 17.92
CA LYS A 58 -10.08 -3.75 16.91
C LYS A 58 -10.31 -2.76 15.78
N ARG A 59 -10.57 -1.48 16.10
CA ARG A 59 -10.77 -0.44 15.08
C ARG A 59 -9.54 -0.27 14.20
N CYS A 60 -8.35 -0.18 14.79
CA CYS A 60 -7.10 -0.07 14.03
C CYS A 60 -6.89 -1.24 13.04
N ILE A 61 -7.17 -2.47 13.49
CA ILE A 61 -7.09 -3.64 12.60
C ILE A 61 -8.13 -3.57 11.48
N GLN A 62 -9.36 -3.12 11.78
CA GLN A 62 -10.39 -2.95 10.77
C GLN A 62 -10.00 -1.91 9.73
N ASP A 63 -9.48 -0.75 10.15
CA ASP A 63 -9.03 0.31 9.26
C ASP A 63 -7.95 -0.19 8.30
N PHE A 64 -6.98 -0.96 8.81
CA PHE A 64 -5.95 -1.59 7.98
C PHE A 64 -6.56 -2.54 6.94
N VAL A 65 -7.48 -3.42 7.35
CA VAL A 65 -8.15 -4.36 6.44
C VAL A 65 -8.94 -3.62 5.36
N ASP A 66 -9.65 -2.56 5.73
CA ASP A 66 -10.45 -1.76 4.80
C ASP A 66 -9.55 -1.04 3.77
N GLU A 67 -8.40 -0.54 4.20
CA GLU A 67 -7.37 0.03 3.33
C GLU A 67 -6.85 -1.00 2.32
N GLN A 68 -6.48 -2.20 2.79
CA GLN A 68 -5.99 -3.26 1.90
C GLN A 68 -7.06 -3.70 0.90
N ASN A 69 -8.30 -3.89 1.33
CA ASN A 69 -9.41 -4.22 0.44
C ASN A 69 -9.66 -3.11 -0.60
N ASN A 70 -9.45 -1.85 -0.23
CA ASN A 70 -9.54 -0.74 -1.17
C ASN A 70 -8.42 -0.75 -2.21
N ALA A 71 -7.20 -1.11 -1.81
CA ALA A 71 -6.09 -1.29 -2.75
C ALA A 71 -6.40 -2.43 -3.73
N VAL A 72 -6.87 -3.59 -3.25
CA VAL A 72 -7.29 -4.73 -4.09
C VAL A 72 -8.29 -4.29 -5.15
N ARG A 73 -9.38 -3.61 -4.77
CA ARG A 73 -10.40 -3.14 -5.72
C ARG A 73 -9.83 -2.21 -6.80
N LYS A 74 -8.87 -1.35 -6.45
CA LYS A 74 -8.22 -0.46 -7.44
C LYS A 74 -7.37 -1.25 -8.43
N HIS A 75 -6.68 -2.28 -7.96
CA HIS A 75 -5.88 -3.16 -8.82
C HIS A 75 -6.76 -4.01 -9.74
N GLU A 76 -7.87 -4.55 -9.22
CA GLU A 76 -8.88 -5.24 -10.03
C GLU A 76 -9.43 -4.33 -11.13
N GLN A 77 -9.84 -3.11 -10.78
CA GLN A 77 -10.33 -2.13 -11.75
C GLN A 77 -9.28 -1.78 -12.81
N ALA A 78 -8.00 -1.68 -12.44
CA ALA A 78 -6.94 -1.42 -13.40
C ALA A 78 -6.75 -2.57 -14.40
N ALA A 79 -6.87 -3.81 -13.94
CA ALA A 79 -6.83 -4.98 -14.80
C ALA A 79 -8.04 -5.01 -15.76
N ASP A 80 -9.24 -4.76 -15.26
CA ASP A 80 -10.46 -4.69 -16.07
C ASP A 80 -10.36 -3.61 -17.15
N ASN A 81 -9.89 -2.41 -16.79
CA ASN A 81 -9.67 -1.33 -17.76
C ASN A 81 -8.70 -1.72 -18.88
N ALA A 82 -7.63 -2.46 -18.58
CA ALA A 82 -6.66 -2.90 -19.58
C ALA A 82 -7.28 -3.95 -20.53
N ILE A 83 -8.13 -4.83 -20.01
CA ILE A 83 -8.90 -5.78 -20.81
C ILE A 83 -9.86 -5.04 -21.74
N ASP A 84 -10.57 -4.04 -21.23
CA ASP A 84 -11.51 -3.22 -22.01
C ASP A 84 -10.80 -2.43 -23.12
N GLU A 85 -9.61 -1.89 -22.83
CA GLU A 85 -8.76 -1.21 -23.82
C GLU A 85 -8.41 -2.16 -24.97
N TRP A 86 -7.93 -3.36 -24.66
CA TRP A 86 -7.62 -4.38 -25.66
C TRP A 86 -8.85 -4.75 -26.51
N ASN A 87 -9.98 -5.00 -25.85
CA ASN A 87 -11.23 -5.34 -26.54
C ASN A 87 -11.72 -4.20 -27.44
N SER A 88 -11.49 -2.94 -27.03
CA SER A 88 -11.79 -1.77 -27.85
C SER A 88 -10.90 -1.70 -29.08
N PHE A 89 -9.60 -1.92 -28.92
CA PHE A 89 -8.66 -2.00 -30.04
C PHE A 89 -9.06 -3.06 -31.06
N LEU A 90 -9.37 -4.28 -30.60
CA LEU A 90 -9.83 -5.35 -31.48
C LEU A 90 -11.04 -4.95 -32.33
N ARG A 91 -12.01 -4.24 -31.73
CA ARG A 91 -13.25 -3.83 -32.38
C ARG A 91 -13.08 -2.67 -33.37
N LEU A 92 -12.18 -1.73 -33.07
CA LEU A 92 -12.05 -0.48 -33.84
C LEU A 92 -10.97 -0.53 -34.91
N GLU A 93 -9.86 -1.23 -34.65
CA GLU A 93 -8.65 -1.16 -35.48
C GLU A 93 -8.39 -2.45 -36.27
N LEU A 94 -8.93 -3.59 -35.82
CA LEU A 94 -8.68 -4.91 -36.42
C LEU A 94 -9.91 -5.57 -37.04
N ASN A 95 -11.04 -4.87 -37.07
CA ASN A 95 -12.32 -5.39 -37.59
C ASN A 95 -12.85 -4.51 -38.74
#